data_AF-A0A530AJZ0-F1
#
_entry.id   AF-A0A530AJZ0-F1
#
_cell.length_a   1.000
_cell.length_b   1.000
_cell.length_c   1.000
_cell.angle_alpha   90.00
_cell.angle_beta   90.00
_cell.angle_gamma   90.00
#
_symmetry.space_group_name_H-M   'P 1'
#
loop_
_entity.id
_entity.type
_entity.pdbx_description
1 polymer ?
#
loop_
_entity_poly.entity_id
_entity_poly.type
_entity_poly.pdbx_seq_one_letter_code
_entity_poly.pdbx_strand_id
1 'polypeptide(L)'
;DRAISAFLGFAASIRPFGAENAAPFYAGPLTAARYAKAPIHLLTTASLARLKALHPEGTPDPRRFRPNIVVDMAPVEGAFPETRWIGRKLAVGDLELTVSEPCRRCGFTIIAQDGFDTDPGILRNLVRHNAHNLGVYCTVDRPARIGIGAPMRFL
;
A
#
# COMPACT_ATOMS: atom_id res chain seq x y z
N ASP A 1 0.63 -26.86 5.49
CA ASP A 1 1.37 -27.12 4.23
C ASP A 1 0.52 -27.85 3.19
N ARG A 2 0.07 -29.09 3.42
CA ARG A 2 -0.74 -29.84 2.43
C ARG A 2 -1.89 -29.03 1.82
N ALA A 3 -2.72 -28.38 2.65
CA ALA A 3 -3.85 -27.58 2.19
C ALA A 3 -3.42 -26.39 1.30
N ILE A 4 -2.39 -25.63 1.70
CA ILE A 4 -1.92 -24.48 0.91
C ILE A 4 -1.23 -24.94 -0.38
N SER A 5 -0.48 -26.04 -0.36
CA SER A 5 0.11 -26.60 -1.57
C SER A 5 -0.95 -27.09 -2.56
N ALA A 6 -2.00 -27.75 -2.07
CA ALA A 6 -3.12 -28.19 -2.91
C ALA A 6 -3.86 -27.00 -3.53
N PHE A 7 -4.08 -25.93 -2.75
CA PHE A 7 -4.71 -24.70 -3.23
C PHE A 7 -3.86 -23.98 -4.29
N LEU A 8 -2.54 -23.88 -4.08
CA LEU A 8 -1.64 -23.13 -4.97
C LEU A 8 -1.15 -23.94 -6.18
N GLY A 9 -1.28 -25.27 -6.16
CA GLY A 9 -0.77 -26.15 -7.23
C GLY A 9 0.75 -26.35 -7.24
N PHE A 10 1.46 -25.91 -6.19
CA PHE A 10 2.90 -26.12 -6.00
C PHE A 10 3.23 -26.28 -4.52
N ALA A 11 4.41 -26.81 -4.20
CA ALA A 11 4.84 -27.00 -2.81
C ALA A 11 4.94 -25.65 -2.07
N ALA A 12 4.10 -25.47 -1.05
CA ALA A 12 4.02 -24.23 -0.29
C ALA A 12 3.85 -24.50 1.21
N SER A 13 4.24 -23.51 2.01
CA SER A 13 4.19 -23.61 3.47
C SER A 13 3.90 -22.26 4.12
N ILE A 14 3.15 -22.27 5.21
CA ILE A 14 2.85 -21.07 6.03
C ILE A 14 3.63 -21.20 7.33
N ARG A 15 4.31 -20.13 7.73
CA ARG A 15 5.25 -20.11 8.85
C ARG A 15 5.06 -18.78 9.62
N PRO A 16 5.31 -18.75 10.93
CA PRO A 16 5.22 -17.50 11.70
C PRO A 16 6.17 -16.42 11.17
N PHE A 17 5.74 -15.17 11.23
CA PHE A 17 6.59 -14.01 10.95
C PHE A 17 7.25 -13.58 12.25
N GLY A 18 8.56 -13.76 12.39
CA GLY A 18 9.23 -13.54 13.67
C GLY A 18 8.86 -14.56 14.76
N ALA A 19 9.70 -14.65 15.79
CA ALA A 19 9.52 -15.61 16.89
C ALA A 19 8.36 -15.21 17.81
N GLU A 20 8.10 -13.91 17.93
CA GLU A 20 7.04 -13.33 18.74
C GLU A 20 5.64 -13.75 18.29
N ASN A 21 5.48 -14.15 17.03
CA ASN A 21 4.21 -14.64 16.48
C ASN A 21 4.16 -16.18 16.41
N ALA A 22 5.18 -16.87 16.90
CA ALA A 22 5.22 -18.33 16.90
C ALA A 22 4.45 -18.89 18.10
N ALA A 23 3.79 -20.04 17.90
CA ALA A 23 3.16 -20.75 19.01
C ALA A 23 4.23 -21.25 20.01
N PRO A 24 3.91 -21.41 21.32
CA PRO A 24 4.89 -21.71 22.37
C PRO A 24 5.80 -22.92 22.12
N PHE A 25 5.38 -23.89 21.31
CA PHE A 25 6.14 -25.11 20.99
C PHE A 25 6.50 -25.22 19.50
N TYR A 26 6.46 -24.11 18.78
CA TYR A 26 6.81 -24.08 17.37
C TYR A 26 8.34 -24.18 17.20
N ALA A 27 8.81 -25.30 16.68
CA ALA A 27 10.23 -25.57 16.42
C ALA A 27 10.62 -25.47 14.93
N GLY A 28 9.72 -24.96 14.09
CA GLY A 28 9.94 -24.85 12.64
C GLY A 28 10.68 -23.58 12.22
N PRO A 29 10.94 -23.40 10.91
CA PRO A 29 11.57 -22.19 10.40
C PRO A 29 10.64 -20.98 10.55
N LEU A 30 11.22 -19.80 10.77
CA LEU A 30 10.51 -18.53 10.84
C LEU A 30 10.62 -17.78 9.51
N THR A 31 9.67 -16.88 9.26
CA THR A 31 9.75 -15.92 8.15
C THR A 31 10.13 -14.54 8.67
N ALA A 32 10.71 -13.74 7.79
CA ALA A 32 11.12 -12.37 8.07
C ALA A 32 10.70 -11.45 6.93
N ALA A 33 10.79 -10.14 7.15
CA ALA A 33 10.47 -9.18 6.11
C ALA A 33 11.40 -9.35 4.91
N ARG A 34 10.81 -9.46 3.72
CA ARG A 34 11.59 -9.48 2.47
C ARG A 34 12.24 -8.13 2.17
N TYR A 35 11.63 -7.04 2.66
CA TYR A 35 12.08 -5.67 2.45
C TYR A 35 11.92 -4.87 3.74
N ALA A 36 12.89 -4.00 4.04
CA ALA A 36 12.78 -3.00 5.10
C ALA A 36 12.25 -1.69 4.50
N LYS A 37 11.00 -1.34 4.79
CA LYS A 37 10.32 -0.11 4.38
C LYS A 37 9.56 0.48 5.56
N ALA A 38 9.19 1.76 5.45
CA ALA A 38 8.39 2.39 6.49
C ALA A 38 7.05 1.65 6.68
N PRO A 39 6.54 1.55 7.92
CA PRO A 39 5.47 0.63 8.26
C PRO A 39 4.10 1.01 7.67
N ILE A 40 3.91 2.27 7.27
CA ILE A 40 2.65 2.77 6.75
C ILE A 40 2.82 3.16 5.28
N HIS A 41 2.00 2.59 4.42
CA HIS A 41 1.76 3.07 3.07
C HIS A 41 0.44 3.87 3.05
N LEU A 42 0.53 5.16 2.78
CA LEU A 42 -0.59 6.10 2.64
C LEU A 42 -0.84 6.40 1.16
N LEU A 43 -2.12 6.42 0.77
CA LEU A 43 -2.59 6.75 -0.58
C LEU A 43 -3.79 7.70 -0.50
N THR A 44 -4.04 8.49 -1.55
CA THR A 44 -5.20 9.40 -1.61
C THR A 44 -6.20 8.97 -2.66
N THR A 45 -7.49 9.26 -2.45
CA THR A 45 -8.52 9.10 -3.49
C THR A 45 -8.27 10.01 -4.70
N ALA A 46 -7.65 11.18 -4.50
CA ALA A 46 -7.20 12.07 -5.57
C ALA A 46 -6.18 11.42 -6.52
N SER A 47 -5.17 10.71 -5.98
CA SER A 47 -4.19 9.98 -6.81
C SER A 47 -4.81 8.83 -7.59
N LEU A 48 -5.81 8.15 -7.02
CA LEU A 48 -6.57 7.13 -7.74
C LEU A 48 -7.42 7.72 -8.87
N ALA A 49 -8.08 8.85 -8.61
CA ALA A 49 -8.83 9.58 -9.62
C ALA A 49 -7.92 10.07 -10.76
N ARG A 50 -6.71 10.55 -10.45
CA ARG A 50 -5.72 10.93 -11.46
C ARG A 50 -5.32 9.74 -12.33
N LEU A 51 -5.07 8.58 -11.72
CA LEU A 51 -4.73 7.37 -12.47
C LEU A 51 -5.91 6.91 -13.34
N LYS A 52 -7.15 7.02 -12.85
CA LYS A 52 -8.36 6.72 -13.64
C LYS A 52 -8.50 7.66 -14.84
N ALA A 53 -8.21 8.94 -14.68
CA ALA A 53 -8.24 9.90 -15.78
C ALA A 53 -7.16 9.61 -16.86
N LEU A 54 -5.99 9.11 -16.44
CA LEU A 54 -4.91 8.69 -17.37
C LEU A 54 -5.19 7.35 -18.05
N HIS A 55 -5.99 6.48 -17.42
CA HIS A 55 -6.35 5.17 -17.93
C HIS A 55 -7.87 4.94 -17.76
N PRO A 56 -8.71 5.53 -18.64
CA PRO A 56 -10.17 5.49 -18.48
C PRO A 56 -10.76 4.08 -18.50
N GLU A 57 -10.16 3.16 -19.25
CA GLU A 57 -10.57 1.73 -19.28
C GLU A 57 -10.05 0.94 -18.08
N GLY A 58 -9.09 1.50 -17.34
CA GLY A 58 -8.46 0.85 -16.20
C GLY A 58 -9.29 0.87 -14.94
N THR A 59 -8.95 -0.05 -14.02
CA THR A 59 -9.54 -0.11 -12.68
C THR A 59 -8.46 0.14 -11.62
N PRO A 60 -8.17 1.42 -11.27
CA PRO A 60 -7.20 1.77 -10.23
C PRO A 60 -7.81 1.59 -8.83
N ASP A 61 -8.24 0.38 -8.51
CA ASP A 61 -8.78 0.04 -7.20
C ASP A 61 -7.68 0.08 -6.13
N PRO A 62 -7.92 0.65 -4.92
CA PRO A 62 -6.95 0.65 -3.82
C PRO A 62 -6.33 -0.72 -3.53
N ARG A 63 -7.09 -1.82 -3.72
CA ARG A 63 -6.64 -3.22 -3.50
C ARG A 63 -5.41 -3.60 -4.35
N ARG A 64 -5.21 -2.96 -5.52
CA ARG A 64 -3.99 -3.13 -6.34
C ARG A 64 -2.73 -2.59 -5.66
N PHE A 65 -2.87 -1.54 -4.85
CA PHE A 65 -1.75 -0.81 -4.27
C PHE A 65 -1.49 -1.16 -2.79
N ARG A 66 -2.45 -1.83 -2.15
CA ARG A 66 -2.36 -2.35 -0.77
C ARG A 66 -1.95 -1.26 0.23
N PRO A 67 -2.62 -0.09 0.26
CA PRO A 67 -2.38 0.92 1.29
C PRO A 67 -2.83 0.43 2.66
N ASN A 68 -2.18 0.93 3.70
CA ASN A 68 -2.67 0.84 5.07
C ASN A 68 -3.74 1.89 5.32
N ILE A 69 -3.55 3.10 4.76
CA ILE A 69 -4.44 4.25 4.93
C ILE A 69 -4.77 4.83 3.55
N VAL A 70 -6.07 5.01 3.29
CA VAL A 70 -6.56 5.81 2.16
C VAL A 70 -7.14 7.10 2.71
N VAL A 71 -6.56 8.24 2.33
CA VAL A 71 -7.08 9.57 2.67
C VAL A 71 -8.08 9.98 1.60
N ASP A 72 -9.32 10.21 2.01
CA ASP A 72 -10.32 10.78 1.13
C ASP A 72 -10.11 12.29 0.97
N MET A 73 -9.96 12.74 -0.27
CA MET A 73 -9.81 14.14 -0.62
C MET A 73 -10.26 14.40 -2.06
N ALA A 74 -10.68 15.63 -2.33
CA ALA A 74 -11.04 16.04 -3.68
C ALA A 74 -9.87 15.84 -4.67
N PRO A 75 -10.16 15.44 -5.93
CA PRO A 75 -9.15 15.36 -6.97
C PRO A 75 -8.37 16.67 -7.11
N VAL A 76 -7.06 16.55 -7.30
CA VAL A 76 -6.18 17.68 -7.62
C VAL A 76 -5.78 17.54 -9.07
N GLU A 77 -6.15 18.52 -9.89
CA GLU A 77 -5.95 18.46 -11.34
C GLU A 77 -4.48 18.20 -11.68
N GLY A 78 -4.26 17.21 -12.55
CA GLY A 78 -2.93 16.87 -13.05
C GLY A 78 -1.95 16.26 -12.05
N ALA A 79 -2.32 16.08 -10.77
CA ALA A 79 -1.37 15.82 -9.70
C ALA A 79 -1.60 14.48 -8.95
N PHE A 80 -0.52 14.01 -8.33
CA PHE A 80 -0.52 12.97 -7.29
C PHE A 80 -0.15 13.65 -5.96
N PRO A 81 -1.14 14.14 -5.19
CA PRO A 81 -0.90 15.14 -4.17
C PRO A 81 0.02 14.67 -3.05
N GLU A 82 -0.10 13.41 -2.61
CA GLU A 82 0.66 12.92 -1.46
C GLU A 82 2.18 12.91 -1.67
N THR A 83 2.66 12.84 -2.92
CA THR A 83 4.09 12.95 -3.24
C THR A 83 4.66 14.31 -2.79
N ARG A 84 3.85 15.38 -2.80
CA ARG A 84 4.29 16.71 -2.34
C ARG A 84 4.34 16.84 -0.82
N TRP A 85 3.91 15.82 -0.09
CA TRP A 85 3.90 15.84 1.37
C TRP A 85 5.15 15.22 1.98
N ILE A 86 6.08 14.70 1.16
CA ILE A 86 7.37 14.15 1.63
C ILE A 86 8.09 15.19 2.51
N GLY A 87 8.56 14.74 3.67
CA GLY A 87 9.20 15.56 4.71
C GLY A 87 8.21 16.23 5.67
N ARG A 88 6.90 16.20 5.40
CA ARG A 88 5.87 16.80 6.27
C ARG A 88 5.38 15.82 7.31
N LYS A 89 4.88 16.38 8.42
CA LYS A 89 4.17 15.67 9.47
C LYS A 89 2.66 15.73 9.27
N LEU A 90 2.01 14.62 9.57
CA LEU A 90 0.57 14.42 9.46
C LEU A 90 0.04 13.93 10.80
N ALA A 91 -1.22 14.20 11.08
CA ALA A 91 -2.01 13.44 12.02
C ALA A 91 -3.25 12.84 11.35
N VAL A 92 -3.57 11.60 11.67
CA VAL A 92 -4.84 10.93 11.35
C VAL A 92 -5.51 10.56 12.66
N GLY A 93 -6.47 11.37 13.11
CA GLY A 93 -6.89 11.35 14.52
C GLY A 93 -5.70 11.67 15.45
N ASP A 94 -5.36 10.71 16.31
CA ASP A 94 -4.23 10.77 17.27
C ASP A 94 -2.94 10.08 16.76
N LEU A 95 -3.00 9.42 15.60
CA LEU A 95 -1.83 8.81 14.96
C LEU A 95 -1.01 9.92 14.30
N GLU A 96 0.23 10.12 14.73
CA GLU A 96 1.15 11.09 14.11
C GLU A 96 2.17 10.36 13.24
N LEU A 97 2.37 10.88 12.03
CA LEU A 97 3.18 10.28 10.99
C LEU A 97 4.13 11.32 10.37
N THR A 98 5.31 10.90 9.96
CA THR A 98 6.17 11.66 9.04
C THR A 98 6.15 10.97 7.67
N VAL A 99 5.86 11.73 6.61
CA VAL A 99 5.96 11.21 5.22
C VAL A 99 7.42 11.14 4.82
N SER A 100 7.92 9.93 4.57
CA SER A 100 9.36 9.70 4.44
C SER A 100 9.83 9.61 2.99
N GLU A 101 9.15 8.84 2.14
CA GLU A 101 9.61 8.57 0.77
C GLU A 101 8.43 8.21 -0.16
N PRO A 102 8.58 8.37 -1.49
CA PRO A 102 7.56 7.91 -2.43
C PRO A 102 7.48 6.38 -2.46
N CYS A 103 6.29 5.83 -2.68
CA CYS A 103 6.15 4.39 -2.79
C CYS A 103 6.26 3.91 -4.24
N ARG A 104 7.44 3.36 -4.58
CA ARG A 104 7.69 2.73 -5.88
C ARG A 104 6.77 1.52 -6.08
N ARG A 105 6.18 1.42 -7.26
CA ARG A 105 5.32 0.32 -7.68
C ARG A 105 6.08 -0.66 -8.57
N CYS A 106 5.56 -1.88 -8.63
CA CYS A 106 6.12 -2.97 -9.41
C CYS A 106 4.98 -3.77 -10.04
N GLY A 107 5.31 -4.82 -10.79
CA GLY A 107 4.34 -5.66 -11.50
C GLY A 107 3.24 -6.28 -10.63
N PHE A 108 3.35 -6.25 -9.30
CA PHE A 108 2.26 -6.72 -8.43
C PHE A 108 0.98 -5.91 -8.60
N THR A 109 1.06 -4.64 -9.00
CA THR A 109 -0.13 -3.80 -9.19
C THR A 109 -0.94 -4.19 -10.43
N ILE A 110 -0.34 -4.95 -11.36
CA ILE A 110 -0.99 -5.34 -12.61
C ILE A 110 -1.72 -6.67 -12.52
N ILE A 111 -1.48 -7.46 -11.47
CA ILE A 111 -2.05 -8.82 -11.31
C ILE A 111 -3.57 -8.73 -11.13
N ALA A 112 -4.30 -9.65 -11.76
CA ALA A 112 -5.74 -9.83 -11.57
C ALA A 112 -6.09 -10.08 -10.10
N GLN A 113 -7.25 -9.57 -9.66
CA GLN A 113 -7.82 -9.84 -8.35
C GLN A 113 -9.33 -10.02 -8.48
N ASP A 114 -9.99 -10.39 -7.39
CA ASP A 114 -11.44 -10.54 -7.39
C ASP A 114 -12.15 -9.24 -7.80
N GLY A 115 -12.91 -9.31 -8.90
CA GLY A 115 -13.60 -8.18 -9.51
C GLY A 115 -12.84 -7.38 -10.57
N PHE A 116 -11.58 -7.72 -10.92
CA PHE A 116 -10.89 -7.09 -12.06
C PHE A 116 -9.69 -7.89 -12.62
N ASP A 117 -9.52 -7.82 -13.94
CA ASP A 117 -8.48 -8.55 -14.68
C ASP A 117 -7.07 -7.97 -14.53
N THR A 118 -6.10 -8.70 -15.10
CA THR A 118 -4.72 -8.22 -15.23
C THR A 118 -4.70 -6.96 -16.09
N ASP A 119 -4.06 -5.89 -15.61
CA ASP A 119 -4.05 -4.60 -16.29
C ASP A 119 -2.63 -3.96 -16.28
N PRO A 120 -1.83 -4.20 -17.33
CA PRO A 120 -0.52 -3.57 -17.50
C PRO A 120 -0.59 -2.04 -17.65
N GLY A 121 -1.74 -1.49 -18.05
CA GLY A 121 -1.99 -0.06 -18.20
C GLY A 121 -1.82 0.70 -16.89
N ILE A 122 -2.14 0.08 -15.76
CA ILE A 122 -1.91 0.64 -14.41
C ILE A 122 -0.45 1.04 -14.24
N LEU A 123 0.49 0.08 -14.38
CA LEU A 123 1.90 0.35 -14.14
C LEU A 123 2.50 1.24 -15.24
N ARG A 124 2.11 1.04 -16.50
CA ARG A 124 2.59 1.87 -17.63
C ARG A 124 2.29 3.35 -17.41
N ASN A 125 1.09 3.69 -16.93
CA ASN A 125 0.73 5.07 -16.65
C ASN A 125 1.51 5.64 -15.46
N LEU A 126 1.73 4.87 -14.39
CA LEU A 126 2.56 5.31 -13.26
C LEU A 126 4.02 5.55 -13.67
N VAL A 127 4.58 4.71 -14.53
CA VAL A 127 5.94 4.91 -15.08
C VAL A 127 6.01 6.21 -15.88
N ARG A 128 5.04 6.46 -16.76
CA ARG A 128 5.02 7.63 -17.65
C ARG A 128 4.72 8.95 -16.93
N HIS A 129 3.87 8.92 -15.90
CA HIS A 129 3.27 10.14 -15.34
C HIS A 129 3.60 10.39 -13.86
N ASN A 130 4.21 9.44 -13.15
CA ASN A 130 4.54 9.62 -11.73
C ASN A 130 5.84 8.92 -11.31
N ALA A 131 6.81 8.81 -12.22
CA ALA A 131 8.13 8.24 -11.97
C ALA A 131 8.08 6.86 -11.30
N HIS A 132 7.11 6.02 -11.70
CA HIS A 132 6.90 4.66 -11.19
C HIS A 132 6.38 4.60 -9.74
N ASN A 133 5.87 5.71 -9.20
CA ASN A 133 5.35 5.79 -7.84
C ASN A 133 3.84 5.99 -7.82
N LEU A 134 3.21 5.65 -6.70
CA LEU A 134 1.84 6.03 -6.35
C LEU A 134 1.74 5.89 -4.84
N GLY A 135 1.14 6.81 -4.09
CA GLY A 135 1.21 6.77 -2.62
C GLY A 135 2.60 7.07 -2.06
N VAL A 136 2.67 7.17 -0.74
CA VAL A 136 3.88 7.48 0.03
C VAL A 136 4.04 6.53 1.21
N TYR A 137 5.28 6.32 1.62
CA TYR A 137 5.61 5.65 2.86
C TYR A 137 5.69 6.67 4.00
N CYS A 138 5.27 6.25 5.19
CA CYS A 138 5.27 7.07 6.40
C CYS A 138 5.88 6.30 7.57
N THR A 139 6.70 6.99 8.36
CA THR A 139 7.12 6.54 9.70
C THR A 139 6.07 6.93 10.73
N VAL A 140 5.99 6.18 11.82
CA VAL A 140 5.09 6.46 12.94
C VAL A 140 5.85 7.24 14.00
N ASP A 141 5.45 8.48 14.22
CA ASP A 141 6.05 9.35 15.24
C ASP A 141 5.35 9.13 16.59
N ARG A 142 4.02 8.99 16.57
CA ARG A 142 3.21 8.64 17.74
C ARG A 142 2.16 7.58 17.37
N PRO A 143 2.24 6.35 17.91
CA PRO A 143 1.26 5.31 17.61
C PRO A 143 -0.09 5.61 18.27
N ALA A 144 -1.18 5.32 17.54
CA ALA A 144 -2.54 5.43 18.06
C ALA A 144 -3.49 4.47 17.35
N ARG A 145 -4.66 4.24 17.95
CA ARG A 145 -5.77 3.56 17.29
C ARG A 145 -6.50 4.59 16.42
N ILE A 146 -6.73 4.23 15.16
CA ILE A 146 -7.54 5.01 14.22
C ILE A 146 -8.75 4.20 13.74
N GLY A 147 -9.77 4.89 13.26
CA GLY A 147 -10.94 4.30 12.63
C GLY A 147 -11.23 4.98 11.29
N ILE A 148 -12.11 4.36 10.49
CA ILE A 148 -12.63 4.99 9.28
C ILE A 148 -13.31 6.31 9.66
N GLY A 149 -13.06 7.37 8.87
CA GLY A 149 -13.58 8.71 9.14
C GLY A 149 -12.72 9.56 10.08
N ALA A 150 -11.61 9.03 10.61
CA ALA A 150 -10.67 9.85 11.37
C ALA A 150 -10.12 11.01 10.51
N PRO A 151 -10.16 12.26 11.01
CA PRO A 151 -9.72 13.41 10.22
C PRO A 151 -8.21 13.38 10.02
N MET A 152 -7.78 13.71 8.81
CA MET A 152 -6.38 13.96 8.49
C MET A 152 -6.09 15.46 8.55
N ARG A 153 -4.97 15.85 9.17
CA ARG A 153 -4.45 17.22 9.15
C ARG A 153 -2.93 17.21 9.06
N PHE A 154 -2.36 18.28 8.53
CA PHE A 154 -0.93 18.52 8.68
C PHE A 154 -0.63 19.04 10.09
N LEU A 155 0.55 18.69 10.58
CA LEU A 155 1.13 19.23 11.81
C LEU A 155 2.14 20.34 11.49
#